data_AF-L1MIZ8-F1
#
_entry.id   AF-L1MIZ8-F1
#
_cell.length_a   1.000
_cell.length_b   1.000
_cell.length_c   1.000
_cell.angle_alpha   90.00
_cell.angle_beta   90.00
_cell.angle_gamma   90.00
#
_symmetry.space_group_name_H-M   'P 1'
#
loop_
_entity.id
_entity.type
_entity.pdbx_description
1 polymer ?
#
loop_
_entity_poly.entity_id
_entity_poly.type
_entity_poly.pdbx_seq_one_letter_code
_entity_poly.pdbx_strand_id
1 'polypeptide(L)'
;MAVRIDKLGDKANELINRLIADGEALPFFKDTCVHIIDDTPYTAADLREFISLISYKDVQNGDTYPRSEELAIKYAYLLEKSSARLGPDLVAIQAIHNVAQAAHVLFDDPIIDRRVAAAISMLISVLYTEEQLCKDIERFALKQYRGGSDLQ
;
A
#
# COMPACT_ATOMS: atom_id res chain seq x y z
N MET A 1 -14.85 3.96 14.90
CA MET A 1 -14.52 2.67 15.54
C MET A 1 -13.06 2.38 15.22
N ALA A 2 -12.22 1.99 16.18
CA ALA A 2 -10.82 1.68 15.88
C ALA A 2 -10.73 0.36 15.09
N VAL A 3 -9.93 0.34 14.03
CA VAL A 3 -9.64 -0.84 13.23
C VAL A 3 -8.49 -1.60 13.89
N ARG A 4 -8.67 -2.90 14.16
CA ARG A 4 -7.60 -3.78 14.62
C ARG A 4 -7.28 -4.81 13.55
N ILE A 5 -6.00 -4.94 13.25
CA ILE A 5 -5.42 -5.91 12.33
C ILE A 5 -4.61 -6.89 13.17
N ASP A 6 -5.10 -8.12 13.29
CA ASP A 6 -4.59 -9.10 14.26
C ASP A 6 -3.13 -9.51 14.03
N LYS A 7 -2.65 -9.40 12.78
CA LYS A 7 -1.24 -9.69 12.42
C LYS A 7 -0.25 -8.57 12.75
N LEU A 8 -0.73 -7.43 13.27
CA LEU A 8 0.11 -6.27 13.60
C LEU A 8 0.21 -6.07 15.11
N GLY A 9 1.36 -5.57 15.56
CA GLY A 9 1.54 -5.10 16.92
C GLY A 9 0.66 -3.88 17.26
N ASP A 10 0.56 -3.58 18.55
CA ASP A 10 -0.29 -2.48 19.03
C ASP A 10 0.18 -1.13 18.49
N LYS A 11 1.50 -0.90 18.36
CA LYS A 11 2.06 0.34 17.80
C LYS A 11 1.61 0.57 16.35
N ALA A 12 1.72 -0.44 15.50
CA ALA A 12 1.32 -0.33 14.10
C ALA A 12 -0.20 -0.09 13.97
N ASN A 13 -1.01 -0.82 14.75
CA ASN A 13 -2.45 -0.58 14.82
C ASN A 13 -2.78 0.85 15.25
N GLU A 14 -2.12 1.37 16.28
CA GLU A 14 -2.33 2.74 16.75
C GLU A 14 -2.01 3.77 15.66
N LEU A 15 -0.85 3.63 15.01
CA LEU A 15 -0.43 4.53 13.94
C LEU A 15 -1.37 4.51 12.73
N ILE A 16 -1.82 3.33 12.30
CA ILE A 16 -2.81 3.20 11.22
C ILE A 16 -4.14 3.86 11.62
N ASN A 17 -4.60 3.67 12.85
CA ASN A 17 -5.83 4.31 13.33
C ASN A 17 -5.73 5.84 13.34
N ARG A 18 -4.55 6.40 13.67
CA ARG A 18 -4.33 7.85 13.58
C ARG A 18 -4.43 8.33 12.13
N LEU A 19 -3.77 7.65 11.19
CA LEU A 19 -3.90 7.97 9.76
C LEU A 19 -5.36 7.93 9.29
N ILE A 20 -6.16 6.97 9.75
CA ILE A 20 -7.58 6.88 9.42
C ILE A 20 -8.36 8.06 10.00
N ALA A 21 -8.13 8.38 11.28
CA ALA A 21 -8.79 9.50 11.96
C ALA A 21 -8.48 10.85 11.29
N ASP A 22 -7.26 11.01 10.78
CA ASP A 22 -6.79 12.22 10.11
C ASP A 22 -7.18 12.27 8.62
N GLY A 23 -7.77 11.20 8.05
CA GLY A 23 -8.10 11.12 6.62
C GLY A 23 -6.89 10.90 5.72
N GLU A 24 -5.75 10.52 6.29
CA GLU A 24 -4.44 10.40 5.65
C GLU A 24 -4.05 8.96 5.29
N ALA A 25 -4.90 7.97 5.64
CA ALA A 25 -4.59 6.56 5.39
C ALA A 25 -4.42 6.23 3.90
N LEU A 26 -5.28 6.75 3.01
CA LEU A 26 -5.17 6.51 1.57
C LEU A 26 -4.00 7.31 0.95
N PRO A 27 -3.81 8.60 1.26
CA PRO A 27 -2.60 9.33 0.87
C PRO A 27 -1.32 8.60 1.25
N PHE A 28 -1.20 8.15 2.51
CA PHE A 28 -0.07 7.38 2.99
C PHE A 28 0.12 6.07 2.21
N PHE A 29 -0.96 5.31 1.99
CA PHE A 29 -0.93 4.08 1.21
C PHE A 29 -0.40 4.33 -0.21
N LYS A 30 -0.89 5.36 -0.88
CA LYS A 30 -0.48 5.73 -2.24
C LYS A 30 1.00 6.14 -2.30
N ASP A 31 1.43 7.02 -1.40
CA ASP A 31 2.82 7.49 -1.30
C ASP A 31 3.78 6.31 -1.07
N THR A 32 3.44 5.42 -0.14
CA THR A 32 4.22 4.23 0.18
C THR A 32 4.31 3.28 -1.02
N CYS A 33 3.19 2.99 -1.69
CA CYS A 33 3.17 2.12 -2.87
C CYS A 33 4.02 2.71 -4.02
N VAL A 34 3.93 4.01 -4.28
CA VAL A 34 4.73 4.67 -5.32
C VAL A 34 6.21 4.62 -4.97
N HIS A 35 6.58 4.87 -3.71
CA HIS A 35 7.97 4.73 -3.25
C HIS A 35 8.50 3.31 -3.43
N ILE A 36 7.73 2.27 -3.05
CA ILE A 36 8.14 0.87 -3.26
C ILE A 36 8.35 0.59 -4.74
N ILE A 37 7.47 1.06 -5.62
CA ILE A 37 7.59 0.86 -7.07
C ILE A 37 8.85 1.55 -7.61
N ASP A 38 9.03 2.84 -7.28
CA ASP A 38 10.10 3.69 -7.80
C ASP A 38 11.49 3.26 -7.28
N ASP A 39 11.56 2.63 -6.09
CA ASP A 39 12.79 2.07 -5.53
C ASP A 39 13.18 0.71 -6.14
N THR A 40 12.32 0.11 -6.97
CA THR A 40 12.63 -1.14 -7.67
C THR A 40 13.21 -0.87 -9.06
N PRO A 41 14.16 -1.69 -9.54
CA PRO A 41 14.64 -1.62 -10.93
C PRO A 41 13.60 -2.10 -11.96
N TYR A 42 12.43 -2.56 -11.52
CA TYR A 42 11.39 -3.11 -12.39
C TYR A 42 10.35 -2.05 -12.75
N THR A 43 10.16 -1.79 -14.05
CA THR A 43 9.17 -0.82 -14.49
C THR A 43 7.75 -1.37 -14.36
N ALA A 44 6.99 -0.85 -13.39
CA ALA A 44 5.57 -1.15 -13.17
C ALA A 44 4.67 0.09 -13.41
N ALA A 45 4.79 0.71 -14.59
CA ALA A 45 4.16 1.99 -14.89
C ALA A 45 2.63 1.96 -14.78
N ASP A 46 1.99 0.88 -15.22
CA ASP A 46 0.53 0.73 -15.15
C ASP A 46 0.03 0.54 -13.71
N LEU A 47 0.78 -0.17 -12.87
CA LEU A 47 0.49 -0.26 -11.44
C LEU A 47 0.68 1.10 -10.74
N ARG A 48 1.76 1.80 -11.06
CA ARG A 48 2.07 3.13 -10.49
C ARG A 48 0.99 4.14 -10.86
N GLU A 49 0.58 4.17 -12.12
CA GLU A 49 -0.51 5.03 -12.61
C GLU A 49 -1.81 4.69 -11.90
N PHE A 50 -2.17 3.39 -11.84
CA PHE A 50 -3.35 2.93 -11.13
C PHE A 50 -3.38 3.43 -9.69
N ILE A 51 -2.33 3.17 -8.91
CA ILE A 51 -2.20 3.62 -7.51
C ILE A 51 -2.37 5.14 -7.40
N SER A 52 -1.75 5.90 -8.31
CA SER A 52 -1.78 7.37 -8.27
C SER A 52 -3.18 7.93 -8.49
N LEU A 53 -4.03 7.24 -9.25
CA LEU A 53 -5.38 7.69 -9.61
C LEU A 53 -6.47 7.27 -8.62
N ILE A 54 -6.22 6.27 -7.76
CA ILE A 54 -7.22 5.82 -6.78
C ILE A 54 -7.65 6.97 -5.86
N SER A 55 -8.95 7.15 -5.72
CA SER A 55 -9.58 8.08 -4.80
C SER A 55 -10.40 7.34 -3.72
N TYR A 56 -10.76 8.04 -2.65
CA TYR A 56 -11.66 7.49 -1.63
C TYR A 56 -13.03 7.09 -2.20
N LYS A 57 -13.50 7.78 -3.24
CA LYS A 57 -14.76 7.44 -3.91
C LYS A 57 -14.66 6.06 -4.59
N ASP A 58 -13.53 5.78 -5.23
CA ASP A 58 -13.30 4.48 -5.86
C ASP A 58 -13.25 3.36 -4.79
N VAL A 59 -12.59 3.62 -3.66
CA VAL A 59 -12.53 2.67 -2.52
C VAL A 59 -13.90 2.41 -1.92
N GLN A 60 -14.79 3.40 -1.90
CA GLN A 60 -16.16 3.25 -1.40
C GLN A 60 -17.06 2.49 -2.38
N ASN A 61 -17.00 2.83 -3.66
CA ASN A 61 -17.88 2.29 -4.68
C ASN A 61 -17.43 0.93 -5.22
N GLY A 62 -16.13 0.65 -5.19
CA GLY A 62 -15.55 -0.54 -5.82
C GLY A 62 -15.42 -0.45 -7.34
N ASP A 63 -15.63 0.73 -7.94
CA ASP A 63 -15.65 0.94 -9.41
C ASP A 63 -14.36 0.47 -10.10
N THR A 64 -13.22 0.57 -9.41
CA THR A 64 -11.90 0.18 -9.90
C THR A 64 -11.49 -1.25 -9.53
N TYR A 65 -12.36 -2.03 -8.88
CA TYR A 65 -12.09 -3.41 -8.46
C TYR A 65 -11.61 -4.30 -9.62
N PRO A 66 -12.27 -4.34 -10.80
CA PRO A 66 -11.82 -5.19 -11.91
C PRO A 66 -10.40 -4.88 -12.35
N ARG A 67 -10.04 -3.59 -12.40
CA ARG A 67 -8.68 -3.16 -12.79
C ARG A 67 -7.64 -3.58 -11.73
N SER A 68 -7.99 -3.51 -10.45
CA SER A 68 -7.12 -3.98 -9.37
C SER A 68 -6.85 -5.48 -9.47
N GLU A 69 -7.88 -6.27 -9.81
CA GLU A 69 -7.80 -7.72 -9.96
C GLU A 69 -6.93 -8.11 -11.17
N GLU A 70 -7.11 -7.46 -12.32
CA GLU A 70 -6.25 -7.65 -13.50
C GLU A 70 -4.77 -7.44 -13.18
N LEU A 71 -4.45 -6.36 -12.47
CA LEU A 71 -3.07 -6.05 -12.07
C LEU A 71 -2.53 -7.08 -11.08
N ALA A 72 -3.33 -7.49 -10.09
CA ALA A 72 -2.95 -8.52 -9.13
C ALA A 72 -2.61 -9.85 -9.83
N ILE A 73 -3.44 -10.28 -10.79
CA ILE A 73 -3.22 -11.48 -11.60
C ILE A 73 -1.95 -11.33 -12.46
N LYS A 74 -1.79 -10.20 -13.15
CA LYS A 74 -0.62 -9.92 -14.01
C LYS A 74 0.69 -10.07 -13.23
N TYR A 75 0.78 -9.46 -12.05
CA TYR A 75 2.01 -9.47 -11.26
C TYR A 75 2.22 -10.77 -10.47
N ALA A 76 1.15 -11.49 -10.13
CA ALA A 76 1.26 -12.86 -9.62
C ALA A 76 1.89 -13.79 -10.67
N TYR A 77 1.40 -13.73 -11.91
CA TYR A 77 1.94 -14.53 -13.02
C TYR A 77 3.40 -14.19 -13.34
N LEU A 78 3.77 -12.90 -13.28
CA LEU A 78 5.14 -12.47 -13.45
C LEU A 78 6.07 -13.03 -12.36
N LEU A 79 5.62 -12.98 -11.11
CA LEU A 79 6.36 -13.53 -9.96
C LEU A 79 6.56 -15.04 -10.12
N GLU A 80 5.50 -15.77 -10.46
CA GLU A 80 5.56 -17.22 -10.72
C GLU A 80 6.61 -17.56 -11.79
N LYS A 81 6.58 -16.86 -12.94
CA LYS A 81 7.57 -17.07 -14.02
C LYS A 81 8.99 -16.74 -13.63
N SER A 82 9.15 -15.76 -12.75
CA SER A 82 10.47 -15.26 -12.34
C SER A 82 11.06 -16.06 -11.19
N SER A 83 10.25 -16.80 -10.43
CA SER A 83 10.69 -17.62 -9.30
C SER A 83 11.73 -18.69 -9.68
N ALA A 84 11.77 -19.11 -10.95
CA ALA A 84 12.79 -19.99 -11.50
C ALA A 84 14.18 -19.32 -11.66
N ARG A 85 14.27 -17.99 -11.56
CA ARG A 85 15.47 -17.18 -11.72
C ARG A 85 15.81 -16.55 -10.35
N LEU A 86 16.58 -17.27 -9.53
CA LEU A 86 17.08 -16.74 -8.25
C LEU A 86 17.93 -15.48 -8.51
N GLY A 87 17.62 -14.34 -7.87
CA GLY A 87 18.39 -13.11 -8.04
C GLY A 87 17.71 -11.82 -7.54
N PRO A 88 18.38 -10.66 -7.66
CA PRO A 88 17.84 -9.35 -7.26
C PRO A 88 16.56 -8.96 -8.01
N ASP A 89 16.39 -9.44 -9.23
CA ASP A 89 15.17 -9.23 -10.02
C ASP A 89 13.94 -9.88 -9.36
N LEU A 90 14.12 -11.02 -8.68
CA LEU A 90 13.04 -11.69 -7.97
C LEU A 90 12.55 -10.87 -6.77
N VAL A 91 13.46 -10.21 -6.07
CA VAL A 91 13.13 -9.31 -4.94
C VAL A 91 12.33 -8.10 -5.42
N ALA A 92 12.77 -7.48 -6.52
CA ALA A 92 12.06 -6.37 -7.15
C ALA A 92 10.64 -6.79 -7.57
N ILE A 93 10.52 -7.92 -8.26
CA ILE A 93 9.23 -8.45 -8.73
C ILE A 93 8.31 -8.83 -7.56
N GLN A 94 8.86 -9.37 -6.47
CA GLN A 94 8.10 -9.64 -5.25
C GLN A 94 7.53 -8.36 -4.62
N ALA A 95 8.32 -7.28 -4.56
CA ALA A 95 7.85 -6.00 -4.05
C ALA A 95 6.70 -5.44 -4.90
N ILE A 96 6.84 -5.46 -6.23
CA ILE A 96 5.78 -5.05 -7.16
C ILE A 96 4.52 -5.91 -7.01
N HIS A 97 4.69 -7.23 -6.87
CA HIS A 97 3.57 -8.14 -6.61
C HIS A 97 2.85 -7.79 -5.31
N ASN A 98 3.57 -7.53 -4.21
CA ASN A 98 2.97 -7.16 -2.93
C ASN A 98 2.16 -5.86 -3.04
N VAL A 99 2.65 -4.87 -3.79
CA VAL A 99 1.90 -3.62 -4.05
C VAL A 99 0.61 -3.92 -4.84
N ALA A 100 0.68 -4.77 -5.87
CA ALA A 100 -0.50 -5.15 -6.65
C ALA A 100 -1.54 -5.90 -5.79
N GLN A 101 -1.10 -6.80 -4.93
CA GLN A 101 -1.96 -7.51 -3.97
C GLN A 101 -2.59 -6.55 -2.97
N ALA A 102 -1.82 -5.61 -2.42
CA ALA A 102 -2.33 -4.61 -1.50
C ALA A 102 -3.37 -3.69 -2.17
N ALA A 103 -3.14 -3.32 -3.43
CA ALA A 103 -4.07 -2.53 -4.23
C ALA A 103 -5.38 -3.28 -4.50
N HIS A 104 -5.34 -4.61 -4.64
CA HIS A 104 -6.53 -5.44 -4.79
C HIS A 104 -7.31 -5.57 -3.46
N VAL A 105 -6.61 -5.80 -2.34
CA VAL A 105 -7.21 -5.86 -1.00
C VAL A 105 -7.93 -4.58 -0.62
N LEU A 106 -7.49 -3.44 -1.15
CA LEU A 106 -8.15 -2.15 -0.97
C LEU A 106 -9.63 -2.14 -1.40
N PHE A 107 -10.05 -3.09 -2.23
CA PHE A 107 -11.41 -3.19 -2.74
C PHE A 107 -12.11 -4.51 -2.34
N ASP A 108 -11.35 -5.52 -1.92
CA ASP A 108 -11.85 -6.85 -1.53
C ASP A 108 -12.43 -6.90 -0.11
N ASP A 109 -11.94 -6.07 0.83
CA ASP A 109 -12.45 -6.10 2.21
C ASP A 109 -13.95 -5.72 2.24
N PRO A 110 -14.83 -6.55 2.82
CA PRO A 110 -16.27 -6.29 2.87
C PRO A 110 -16.65 -5.11 3.77
N ILE A 111 -15.76 -4.68 4.65
CA ILE A 111 -15.96 -3.54 5.56
C ILE A 111 -15.19 -2.34 4.99
N ILE A 112 -15.93 -1.41 4.39
CA ILE A 112 -15.36 -0.23 3.70
C ILE A 112 -14.37 0.53 4.59
N ASP A 113 -14.70 0.74 5.86
CA ASP A 113 -13.85 1.48 6.82
C ASP A 113 -12.52 0.77 7.12
N ARG A 114 -12.39 -0.53 6.81
CA ARG A 114 -11.18 -1.33 7.04
C ARG A 114 -10.33 -1.49 5.79
N ARG A 115 -10.88 -1.25 4.60
CA ARG A 115 -10.20 -1.46 3.30
C ARG A 115 -8.79 -0.90 3.24
N VAL A 116 -8.62 0.38 3.60
CA VAL A 116 -7.31 1.05 3.55
C VAL A 116 -6.35 0.45 4.59
N ALA A 117 -6.84 0.15 5.79
CA ALA A 117 -6.04 -0.47 6.84
C ALA A 117 -5.57 -1.88 6.43
N ALA A 118 -6.48 -2.68 5.88
CA ALA A 118 -6.21 -4.02 5.35
C ALA A 118 -5.17 -3.96 4.23
N ALA A 119 -5.32 -3.02 3.28
CA ALA A 119 -4.37 -2.80 2.19
C ALA A 119 -2.97 -2.41 2.71
N ILE A 120 -2.87 -1.46 3.65
CA ILE A 120 -1.59 -1.08 4.28
C ILE A 120 -0.93 -2.30 4.92
N SER A 121 -1.70 -3.14 5.61
CA SER A 121 -1.17 -4.35 6.24
C SER A 121 -0.66 -5.39 5.24
N MET A 122 -1.16 -5.36 4.00
CA MET A 122 -0.75 -6.26 2.93
C MET A 122 0.60 -5.86 2.32
N LEU A 123 1.04 -4.62 2.51
CA LEU A 123 2.39 -4.19 2.13
C LEU A 123 3.47 -4.87 3.00
N ILE A 124 3.12 -5.32 4.20
CA ILE A 124 4.08 -5.96 5.11
C ILE A 124 4.55 -7.28 4.53
N SER A 125 5.87 -7.39 4.43
CA SER A 125 6.56 -8.55 3.89
C SER A 125 7.97 -8.63 4.48
N VAL A 126 8.75 -9.63 4.06
CA VAL A 126 10.17 -9.71 4.38
C VAL A 126 10.95 -8.48 3.88
N LEU A 127 10.46 -7.82 2.83
CA LEU A 127 11.12 -6.66 2.19
C LEU A 127 10.66 -5.31 2.78
N TYR A 128 9.49 -5.29 3.41
CA TYR A 128 8.91 -4.10 4.02
C TYR A 128 8.28 -4.51 5.35
N THR A 129 9.04 -4.36 6.43
CA THR A 129 8.66 -4.89 7.74
C THR A 129 7.65 -3.99 8.45
N GLU A 130 6.99 -4.51 9.49
CA GLU A 130 6.13 -3.69 10.36
C GLU A 130 6.91 -2.53 11.02
N GLU A 131 8.18 -2.75 11.37
CA GLU A 131 9.03 -1.68 11.90
C GLU A 131 9.24 -0.57 10.87
N GLN A 132 9.48 -0.94 9.61
CA GLN A 132 9.63 0.01 8.52
C GLN A 132 8.33 0.78 8.27
N LEU A 133 7.18 0.08 8.28
CA LEU A 133 5.86 0.70 8.22
C LEU A 133 5.69 1.78 9.30
N CYS A 134 5.99 1.45 10.57
CA CYS A 134 5.86 2.41 11.66
C CYS A 134 6.73 3.66 11.44
N LYS A 135 7.98 3.48 11.02
CA LYS A 135 8.91 4.58 10.74
C LYS A 135 8.39 5.46 9.61
N ASP A 136 7.83 4.87 8.56
CA ASP A 136 7.35 5.62 7.41
C ASP A 136 6.04 6.35 7.70
N ILE A 137 5.15 5.79 8.53
CA ILE A 137 3.97 6.54 9.04
C ILE A 137 4.42 7.77 9.86
N GLU A 138 5.38 7.59 10.77
CA GLU A 138 5.92 8.68 11.59
C GLU A 138 6.58 9.76 10.71
N ARG A 139 7.35 9.36 9.69
CA ARG A 139 7.95 10.29 8.71
C ARG A 139 6.90 11.01 7.87
N PHE A 140 5.85 10.30 7.43
CA PHE A 140 4.77 10.88 6.66
C PHE A 140 4.06 11.98 7.47
N ALA A 141 3.73 11.71 8.73
CA ALA A 141 3.15 12.70 9.64
C ALA A 141 4.05 13.94 9.82
N LEU A 142 5.37 13.75 9.92
CA LEU A 142 6.34 14.85 10.02
C LEU A 142 6.44 15.69 8.73
N LYS A 143 6.38 15.05 7.54
CA LYS A 143 6.36 15.75 6.25
C LYS A 143 5.14 16.66 6.14
N GLN A 144 3.96 16.16 6.55
CA GLN A 144 2.72 16.95 6.54
C GLN A 144 2.81 18.16 7.47
N TYR A 145 3.35 17.98 8.69
CA TYR A 145 3.51 19.09 9.64
C TYR A 145 4.44 20.19 9.11
N ARG A 146 5.54 19.81 8.41
CA ARG A 146 6.45 20.78 7.81
C ARG A 146 5.88 21.47 6.58
N GLY A 147 5.09 20.77 5.76
CA GLY A 147 4.39 21.36 4.60
C GLY A 147 3.24 22.29 4.99
N GLY A 148 2.65 22.11 6.17
CA GLY A 148 1.63 23.02 6.73
C GLY A 148 2.18 24.26 7.44
N SER A 149 3.51 24.37 7.58
CA SER A 149 4.15 25.49 8.29
C SER A 149 4.52 26.68 7.39
N ASP A 150 4.36 26.56 6.06
CA ASP A 150 4.69 27.61 5.08
C ASP A 150 3.49 28.52 4.73
N LEU A 151 2.40 28.46 5.50
CA LEU A 151 1.22 29.30 5.34
C LEU A 151 0.69 29.81 6.69
N GLN A 152 1.51 30.51 7.48
CA GLN A 152 1.04 31.53 8.45
C GLN A 152 2.04 32.67 8.57
#